data_AF-A0A1B6IQZ1-F1
#
_entry.id   AF-A0A1B6IQZ1-F1
#
_cell.length_a   1.000
_cell.length_b   1.000
_cell.length_c   1.000
_cell.angle_alpha   90.00
_cell.angle_beta   90.00
_cell.angle_gamma   90.00
#
_symmetry.space_group_name_H-M   'P 1'
#
loop_
_entity.id
_entity.type
_entity.pdbx_description
1 polymer ?
#
loop_
_entity_poly.entity_id
_entity_poly.type
_entity_poly.pdbx_seq_one_letter_code
_entity_poly.pdbx_strand_id
1 'polypeptide(L)'
;ANAFYYQQLQNLDRRFADAVDSRQVKNVNGGKQALNSDNGVEVLGNLVQANEYSANNFYYAAYNGLYGYFDVFRKFVGSIVEPYYQYQSAPGAVETNSAALRDPVFYQFIARVVYYFQAFKNQLTPYKQEQLEYPGVQVQSVNVDKLVTYLDEA
;
A
#
# COMPACT_ATOMS: atom_id res chain seq x y z
N ALA A 1 -0.36 -2.52 -22.65
CA ALA A 1 0.20 -1.91 -21.42
C ALA A 1 1.56 -1.29 -21.71
N ASN A 2 1.84 -0.11 -21.16
CA ASN A 2 3.08 0.62 -21.38
C ASN A 2 4.28 -0.03 -20.63
N ALA A 3 5.36 -0.35 -21.36
CA ALA A 3 6.53 -1.03 -20.82
C ALA A 3 7.30 -0.22 -19.76
N PHE A 4 7.29 1.11 -19.85
CA PHE A 4 7.93 1.97 -18.86
C PHE A 4 7.29 1.80 -17.49
N TYR A 5 5.95 1.91 -17.39
CA TYR A 5 5.26 1.77 -16.11
C TYR A 5 5.39 0.36 -15.54
N TYR A 6 5.41 -0.66 -16.39
CA TYR A 6 5.69 -2.03 -15.98
C TYR A 6 7.06 -2.15 -15.30
N GLN A 7 8.12 -1.65 -15.94
CA GLN A 7 9.47 -1.68 -15.39
C GLN A 7 9.58 -0.86 -14.10
N GLN A 8 8.92 0.30 -14.02
CA GLN A 8 8.88 1.09 -12.78
C GLN A 8 8.21 0.31 -11.65
N LEU A 9 7.09 -0.37 -11.93
CA LEU A 9 6.41 -1.19 -10.93
C LEU A 9 7.31 -2.32 -10.41
N GLN A 10 7.98 -3.06 -11.30
CA GLN A 10 8.93 -4.11 -10.92
C GLN A 10 10.09 -3.58 -10.06
N ASN A 11 10.61 -2.39 -10.39
CA ASN A 11 11.65 -1.75 -9.60
C ASN A 11 11.15 -1.38 -8.21
N LEU A 12 9.96 -0.82 -8.11
CA LEU A 12 9.36 -0.47 -6.83
C LEU A 12 9.10 -1.73 -6.00
N ASP A 13 8.55 -2.79 -6.60
CA ASP A 13 8.31 -4.07 -5.92
C ASP A 13 9.54 -4.60 -5.20
N ARG A 14 10.67 -4.59 -5.93
CA ARG A 14 11.95 -4.99 -5.37
C ARG A 14 12.40 -4.07 -4.24
N ARG A 15 12.28 -2.76 -4.40
CA ARG A 15 12.71 -1.78 -3.38
C ARG A 15 11.85 -1.87 -2.11
N PHE A 16 10.55 -2.10 -2.24
CA PHE A 16 9.65 -2.31 -1.10
C PHE A 16 9.94 -3.63 -0.39
N ALA A 17 10.15 -4.73 -1.15
CA ALA A 17 10.59 -6.00 -0.58
C ALA A 17 11.92 -5.85 0.18
N ASP A 18 12.94 -5.24 -0.43
CA ASP A 18 14.25 -5.00 0.20
C ASP A 18 14.11 -4.18 1.50
N ALA A 19 13.23 -3.17 1.53
CA ALA A 19 13.01 -2.34 2.71
C ALA A 19 12.33 -3.11 3.84
N VAL A 20 11.32 -3.91 3.50
CA VAL A 20 10.58 -4.76 4.45
C VAL A 20 11.49 -5.87 4.99
N ASP A 21 12.18 -6.61 4.13
CA ASP A 21 13.02 -7.75 4.50
C ASP A 21 14.24 -7.32 5.33
N SER A 22 14.82 -6.14 5.04
CA SER A 22 15.93 -5.60 5.81
C SER A 22 15.51 -4.82 7.06
N ARG A 23 14.20 -4.59 7.26
CA ARG A 23 13.63 -3.70 8.29
C ARG A 23 14.25 -2.30 8.30
N GLN A 24 14.67 -1.80 7.14
CA GLN A 24 15.33 -0.50 7.03
C GLN A 24 14.99 0.18 5.69
N VAL A 25 14.77 1.49 5.73
CA VAL A 25 14.56 2.32 4.53
C VAL A 25 15.77 3.20 4.28
N LYS A 26 16.04 3.53 3.02
CA LYS A 26 17.13 4.43 2.62
C LYS A 26 16.64 5.87 2.62
N ASN A 27 17.33 6.75 3.32
CA ASN A 27 17.06 8.18 3.34
C ASN A 27 17.72 8.88 2.14
N VAL A 28 17.32 10.11 1.85
CA VAL A 28 17.89 10.92 0.76
C VAL A 28 19.41 11.13 0.92
N ASN A 29 19.89 11.26 2.16
CA ASN A 29 21.32 11.44 2.45
C ASN A 29 22.16 10.14 2.37
N GLY A 30 21.56 9.02 1.94
CA GLY A 30 22.22 7.71 1.88
C GLY A 30 22.26 6.96 3.22
N GLY A 31 21.84 7.60 4.32
CA GLY A 31 21.64 6.95 5.61
C GLY A 31 20.48 5.96 5.59
N LYS A 32 20.35 5.17 6.65
CA LYS A 32 19.25 4.21 6.82
C LYS A 32 18.40 4.56 8.04
N GLN A 33 17.09 4.44 7.91
CA GLN A 33 16.14 4.51 9.02
C GLN A 33 15.59 3.12 9.30
N ALA A 34 15.70 2.67 10.55
CA ALA A 34 15.18 1.37 10.97
C ALA A 34 13.65 1.39 11.15
N LEU A 35 13.02 0.27 10.80
CA LEU A 35 11.60 0.01 10.93
C LEU A 35 11.32 -0.85 12.16
N ASN A 36 10.55 -0.31 13.10
CA ASN A 36 10.14 -0.98 14.34
C ASN A 36 8.62 -0.95 14.53
N SER A 37 8.15 -1.53 15.64
CA SER A 37 6.72 -1.60 15.97
C SER A 37 6.01 -0.25 15.96
N ASP A 38 6.74 0.82 16.26
CA ASP A 38 6.17 2.13 16.55
C ASP A 38 6.08 2.96 15.27
N ASN A 39 7.11 2.91 14.41
CA ASN A 39 7.20 3.75 13.22
C ASN A 39 6.99 3.01 11.88
N GLY A 40 7.12 1.68 11.86
CA GLY A 40 7.38 0.98 10.60
C GLY A 40 6.20 1.01 9.63
N VAL A 41 4.97 0.92 10.15
CA VAL A 41 3.75 1.03 9.34
C VAL A 41 3.62 2.42 8.74
N GLU A 42 3.84 3.47 9.54
CA GLU A 42 3.76 4.86 9.06
C GLU A 42 4.77 5.13 7.95
N VAL A 43 6.03 4.75 8.17
CA VAL A 43 7.10 4.94 7.19
C VAL A 43 6.78 4.20 5.89
N LEU A 44 6.37 2.94 5.94
CA LEU A 44 5.99 2.18 4.75
C LEU A 44 4.78 2.81 4.03
N GLY A 45 3.79 3.34 4.77
CA GLY A 45 2.67 4.10 4.22
C GLY A 45 3.12 5.32 3.43
N ASN A 46 4.01 6.12 4.02
CA ASN A 46 4.56 7.32 3.38
C ASN A 46 5.31 6.98 2.09
N LEU A 47 6.09 5.89 2.09
CA LEU A 47 6.78 5.41 0.88
C LEU A 47 5.81 4.98 -0.21
N VAL A 48 4.78 4.18 0.13
CA VAL A 48 3.81 3.67 -0.84
C VAL A 48 3.00 4.81 -1.49
N GLN A 49 2.60 5.80 -0.69
CA GLN A 49 1.88 6.98 -1.18
C GLN A 49 2.79 7.97 -1.91
N ALA A 50 4.10 7.93 -1.64
CA ALA A 50 5.07 8.95 -2.05
C ALA A 50 4.69 10.37 -1.59
N ASN A 51 4.18 10.48 -0.35
CA ASN A 51 3.81 11.78 0.22
C ASN A 51 5.06 12.57 0.69
N GLU A 52 4.84 13.78 1.24
CA GLU A 52 5.92 14.67 1.70
C GLU A 52 6.75 14.11 2.87
N TYR A 53 6.19 13.15 3.63
CA TYR A 53 6.83 12.50 4.77
C TYR A 53 7.58 11.21 4.36
N SER A 54 7.65 10.91 3.07
CA SER A 54 8.41 9.78 2.55
C SER A 54 9.92 9.96 2.79
N ALA A 55 10.57 8.93 3.32
CA ALA A 55 12.00 8.98 3.65
C ALA A 55 12.90 9.25 2.42
N ASN A 56 12.48 8.84 1.22
CA ASN A 56 13.21 9.07 -0.03
C ASN A 56 12.35 8.80 -1.28
N ASN A 57 11.58 9.79 -1.74
CA ASN A 57 10.79 9.66 -2.97
C ASN A 57 11.64 9.44 -4.23
N PHE A 58 12.87 9.96 -4.30
CA PHE A 58 13.76 9.69 -5.45
C PHE A 58 14.12 8.21 -5.58
N TYR A 59 14.02 7.44 -4.49
CA TYR A 59 14.25 6.00 -4.49
C TYR A 59 12.97 5.16 -4.40
N TYR A 60 11.95 5.56 -3.64
CA TYR A 60 10.75 4.74 -3.44
C TYR A 60 9.55 5.15 -4.30
N ALA A 61 9.75 6.06 -5.26
CA ALA A 61 8.77 6.44 -6.26
C ALA A 61 9.40 6.49 -7.66
N ALA A 62 8.54 6.54 -8.67
CA ALA A 62 8.93 6.70 -10.07
C ALA A 62 8.91 8.18 -10.47
N TYR A 63 9.42 8.45 -11.68
CA TYR A 63 9.41 9.79 -12.29
C TYR A 63 9.97 10.87 -11.35
N ASN A 64 11.21 10.66 -10.90
CA ASN A 64 11.92 11.55 -9.98
C ASN A 64 11.15 11.85 -8.68
N GLY A 65 10.41 10.87 -8.18
CA GLY A 65 9.69 10.97 -6.91
C GLY A 65 8.26 11.48 -7.01
N LEU A 66 7.76 11.74 -8.22
CA LEU A 66 6.40 12.27 -8.43
C LEU A 66 5.31 11.21 -8.33
N TYR A 67 5.61 9.97 -8.75
CA TYR A 67 4.60 8.91 -8.84
C TYR A 67 4.89 7.81 -7.85
N GLY A 68 4.05 7.73 -6.82
CA GLY A 68 4.08 6.66 -5.83
C GLY A 68 3.66 5.32 -6.43
N TYR A 69 3.68 4.29 -5.59
CA TYR A 69 3.38 2.94 -6.01
C TYR A 69 1.96 2.82 -6.60
N PHE A 70 0.99 3.51 -5.98
CA PHE A 70 -0.38 3.64 -6.48
C PHE A 70 -0.45 4.31 -7.86
N ASP A 71 0.27 5.40 -8.08
CA ASP A 71 0.21 6.15 -9.34
C ASP A 71 0.80 5.34 -10.49
N VAL A 72 1.93 4.69 -10.25
CA VAL A 72 2.59 3.82 -11.25
C VAL A 72 1.67 2.66 -11.63
N PHE A 73 1.04 2.03 -10.65
CA PHE A 73 0.10 0.94 -10.92
C PHE A 73 -1.12 1.41 -11.72
N ARG A 74 -1.76 2.51 -11.32
CA ARG A 74 -2.91 3.07 -12.03
C ARG A 74 -2.58 3.39 -13.48
N LYS A 75 -1.43 4.04 -13.71
CA LYS A 75 -0.94 4.36 -15.06
C LYS A 75 -0.61 3.09 -15.86
N PHE A 76 -0.06 2.07 -15.22
CA PHE A 76 0.18 0.78 -15.88
C PHE A 76 -1.12 0.14 -16.37
N VAL A 77 -2.14 0.05 -15.51
CA VAL A 77 -3.45 -0.53 -15.85
C VAL A 77 -4.20 0.33 -16.86
N GLY A 78 -4.26 1.65 -16.67
CA GLY A 78 -4.88 2.58 -17.61
C GLY A 78 -4.28 2.50 -19.01
N SER A 79 -2.96 2.30 -19.09
CA SER A 79 -2.23 2.15 -20.35
C SER A 79 -2.40 0.77 -21.03
N ILE A 80 -3.25 -0.13 -20.52
CA ILE A 80 -3.47 -1.46 -21.13
C ILE A 80 -4.05 -1.31 -22.54
N VAL A 81 -5.15 -0.57 -22.66
CA VAL A 81 -5.87 -0.34 -23.91
C VAL A 81 -5.06 0.59 -24.82
N GLU A 82 -4.51 1.65 -24.24
CA GLU A 82 -3.82 2.69 -24.98
C GLU A 82 -2.46 3.04 -24.35
N PRO A 83 -1.38 2.34 -24.73
CA PRO A 83 -0.08 2.49 -24.07
C PRO A 83 0.56 3.89 -24.17
N TYR A 84 0.21 4.65 -25.21
CA TYR A 84 0.87 5.91 -25.55
C TYR A 84 -0.08 7.13 -25.57
N TYR A 85 -1.36 6.96 -25.18
CA TYR A 85 -2.36 8.03 -25.11
C TYR A 85 -2.45 8.92 -26.38
N GLN A 86 -2.26 8.34 -27.57
CA GLN A 86 -2.30 9.01 -28.88
C GLN A 86 -3.70 9.52 -29.28
N TYR A 87 -4.75 8.81 -28.91
CA TYR A 87 -6.16 9.07 -29.17
C TYR A 87 -6.83 9.87 -28.05
N GLN A 88 -6.10 10.23 -26.99
CA GLN A 88 -6.60 11.04 -25.87
C GLN A 88 -7.85 10.44 -25.22
N SER A 89 -7.90 9.11 -25.10
CA SER A 89 -9.02 8.42 -24.47
C SER A 89 -9.20 8.91 -23.03
N ALA A 90 -10.46 8.93 -22.56
CA ALA A 90 -10.76 9.23 -21.18
C ALA A 90 -10.07 8.20 -20.23
N PRO A 91 -9.65 8.62 -19.02
CA PRO A 91 -9.03 7.71 -18.07
C PRO A 91 -9.93 6.53 -17.70
N GLY A 92 -9.33 5.36 -17.48
CA GLY A 92 -10.04 4.19 -16.97
C GLY A 92 -10.54 4.40 -15.54
N ALA A 93 -11.48 3.54 -15.11
CA ALA A 93 -12.06 3.63 -13.76
C ALA A 93 -10.98 3.62 -12.67
N VAL A 94 -9.98 2.74 -12.76
CA VAL A 94 -8.87 2.60 -11.81
C VAL A 94 -8.00 3.86 -11.69
N GLU A 95 -7.95 4.71 -12.73
CA GLU A 95 -7.12 5.93 -12.76
C GLU A 95 -7.76 7.09 -11.99
N THR A 96 -9.05 6.99 -11.62
CA THR A 96 -9.77 8.04 -10.90
C THR A 96 -10.25 7.57 -9.53
N ASN A 97 -10.00 8.35 -8.48
CA ASN A 97 -10.33 7.92 -7.12
C ASN A 97 -11.84 7.66 -6.90
N SER A 98 -12.70 8.41 -7.58
CA SER A 98 -14.16 8.28 -7.48
C SER A 98 -14.71 7.02 -8.17
N ALA A 99 -13.96 6.39 -9.07
CA ALA A 99 -14.38 5.19 -9.79
C ALA A 99 -13.47 3.97 -9.55
N ALA A 100 -12.29 4.13 -8.95
CA ALA A 100 -11.32 3.05 -8.82
C ALA A 100 -11.86 1.83 -8.05
N LEU A 101 -12.69 2.07 -7.03
CA LEU A 101 -13.34 0.99 -6.25
C LEU A 101 -14.31 0.13 -7.07
N ARG A 102 -14.75 0.59 -8.25
CA ARG A 102 -15.61 -0.18 -9.16
C ARG A 102 -14.83 -1.17 -10.02
N ASP A 103 -13.51 -1.03 -10.12
CA ASP A 103 -12.65 -1.92 -10.91
C ASP A 103 -12.07 -3.03 -10.01
N PRO A 104 -12.35 -4.33 -10.29
CA PRO A 104 -11.80 -5.43 -9.51
C PRO A 104 -10.26 -5.44 -9.40
N VAL A 105 -9.55 -4.89 -10.40
CA VAL A 105 -8.09 -4.81 -10.41
C VAL A 105 -7.57 -3.91 -9.27
N PHE A 106 -8.37 -2.95 -8.80
CA PHE A 106 -8.03 -2.13 -7.64
C PHE A 106 -7.76 -3.00 -6.40
N TYR A 107 -8.60 -4.00 -6.14
CA TYR A 107 -8.45 -4.86 -4.96
C TYR A 107 -7.24 -5.79 -5.06
N GLN A 108 -6.87 -6.23 -6.27
CA GLN A 108 -5.64 -7.02 -6.47
C GLN A 108 -4.39 -6.19 -6.14
N PHE A 109 -4.41 -4.91 -6.51
CA PHE A 109 -3.35 -3.98 -6.17
C PHE A 109 -3.30 -3.67 -4.67
N ILE A 110 -4.45 -3.43 -4.03
CA ILE A 110 -4.49 -3.21 -2.57
C ILE A 110 -3.96 -4.45 -1.84
N ALA A 111 -4.32 -5.66 -2.27
CA ALA A 111 -3.79 -6.89 -1.70
C ALA A 111 -2.25 -6.96 -1.79
N ARG A 112 -1.69 -6.50 -2.92
CA ARG A 112 -0.24 -6.42 -3.11
C ARG A 112 0.43 -5.42 -2.17
N VAL A 113 -0.17 -4.25 -1.95
CA VAL A 113 0.33 -3.28 -0.96
C VAL A 113 0.25 -3.88 0.44
N VAL A 114 -0.91 -4.43 0.81
CA VAL A 114 -1.14 -5.07 2.13
C VAL A 114 -0.14 -6.18 2.40
N TYR A 115 0.28 -6.95 1.38
CA TYR A 115 1.30 -7.97 1.53
C TYR A 115 2.60 -7.42 2.14
N TYR A 116 3.09 -6.25 1.71
CA TYR A 116 4.29 -5.65 2.28
C TYR A 116 4.12 -5.24 3.76
N PHE A 117 2.96 -4.69 4.11
CA PHE A 117 2.65 -4.34 5.51
C PHE A 117 2.55 -5.57 6.40
N GLN A 118 1.91 -6.63 5.91
CA GLN A 118 1.78 -7.88 6.65
C GLN A 118 3.14 -8.58 6.78
N ALA A 119 3.95 -8.61 5.72
CA ALA A 119 5.31 -9.15 5.75
C ALA A 119 6.16 -8.42 6.80
N PHE A 120 6.06 -7.08 6.88
CA PHE A 120 6.72 -6.31 7.93
C PHE A 120 6.17 -6.65 9.34
N LYS A 121 4.85 -6.66 9.52
CA LYS A 121 4.24 -6.97 10.83
C LYS A 121 4.57 -8.38 11.32
N ASN A 122 4.70 -9.35 10.42
CA ASN A 122 5.08 -10.73 10.74
C ASN A 122 6.52 -10.86 11.25
N GLN A 123 7.37 -9.85 11.04
CA GLN A 123 8.73 -9.81 11.58
C GLN A 123 8.80 -9.14 12.97
N LEU A 124 7.70 -8.58 13.46
CA LEU A 124 7.63 -7.98 14.79
C LEU A 124 7.48 -9.06 15.86
N THR A 125 7.98 -8.76 17.05
CA THR A 125 7.75 -9.63 18.21
C THR A 125 6.25 -9.65 18.52
N PRO A 126 5.63 -10.83 18.66
CA PRO A 126 4.24 -10.93 19.09
C PRO A 126 4.02 -10.20 20.42
N TYR A 127 2.80 -9.69 20.62
CA TYR A 127 2.43 -9.07 21.88
C TYR A 127 2.60 -10.06 23.03
N LYS A 128 3.24 -9.59 24.10
CA LYS A 128 3.33 -10.33 25.36
C LYS A 128 2.01 -10.23 26.12
N GLN A 129 1.82 -11.12 27.09
CA GLN A 129 0.63 -11.12 27.92
C GLN A 129 0.39 -9.77 28.59
N GLU A 130 1.45 -9.12 29.11
CA GLU A 130 1.35 -7.85 29.82
C GLU A 130 0.91 -6.68 28.91
N GLN A 131 1.03 -6.85 27.58
CA GLN A 131 0.57 -5.87 26.58
C GLN A 131 -0.87 -6.10 26.15
N LEU A 132 -1.43 -7.29 26.41
CA LEU A 132 -2.77 -7.69 26.01
C LEU A 132 -3.74 -7.72 27.20
N GLU A 133 -3.23 -7.99 28.40
CA GLU A 133 -4.04 -8.06 29.60
C GLU A 133 -4.48 -6.68 30.08
N TYR A 134 -5.67 -6.64 30.66
CA TYR A 134 -6.18 -5.46 31.36
C TYR A 134 -6.64 -5.90 32.76
N PRO A 135 -5.74 -5.86 33.77
CA PRO A 135 -6.02 -6.40 35.10
C PRO A 135 -7.28 -5.79 35.73
N GLY A 136 -8.11 -6.63 36.32
CA GLY A 136 -9.38 -6.22 36.92
C GLY A 136 -10.57 -6.16 35.96
N VAL A 137 -10.37 -6.37 34.66
CA VAL A 137 -11.46 -6.50 33.68
C VAL A 137 -11.54 -7.93 33.19
N GLN A 138 -12.76 -8.47 33.24
CA GLN A 138 -13.08 -9.79 32.72
C GLN A 138 -14.29 -9.67 31.79
N VAL A 139 -14.14 -10.15 30.56
CA VAL A 139 -15.27 -10.29 29.63
C VAL A 139 -16.12 -11.47 30.10
N GLN A 140 -17.28 -11.21 30.70
CA GLN A 140 -18.16 -12.26 31.25
C GLN A 140 -19.07 -12.88 30.18
N SER A 141 -19.58 -12.08 29.25
CA SER A 141 -20.38 -12.55 28.13
C SER A 141 -20.29 -11.58 26.94
N VAL A 142 -20.41 -12.12 25.73
CA VAL A 142 -20.61 -11.36 24.49
C VAL A 142 -21.87 -11.91 23.87
N ASN A 143 -22.94 -11.11 23.86
CA ASN A 143 -24.21 -11.47 23.24
C ASN A 143 -24.34 -10.68 21.94
N VAL A 144 -24.60 -11.38 20.83
CA VAL A 144 -24.79 -10.78 19.51
C VAL A 144 -26.11 -11.32 18.97
N ASP A 145 -26.99 -10.40 18.56
CA ASP A 145 -28.24 -10.76 17.90
C ASP A 145 -28.01 -11.26 16.48
N LYS A 146 -29.07 -11.76 15.83
CA LYS A 146 -29.00 -12.25 14.46
C LYS A 146 -28.53 -11.14 13.50
N LEU A 147 -27.40 -11.36 12.85
CA LEU A 147 -26.90 -10.50 11.77
C LEU A 147 -27.67 -10.82 10.48
N VAL A 148 -28.52 -9.89 10.03
CA VAL A 148 -29.31 -9.99 8.79
C VAL A 148 -28.93 -8.85 7.87
N THR A 149 -28.60 -9.16 6.62
CA THR A 149 -28.40 -8.19 5.55
C THR A 149 -29.37 -8.47 4.41
N TYR A 150 -29.81 -7.43 3.72
CA TYR A 150 -30.67 -7.51 2.54
C TYR A 150 -30.32 -6.36 1.60
N LEU A 151 -30.69 -6.49 0.32
CA LEU A 151 -30.68 -5.36 -0.60
C LEU A 151 -32.00 -4.62 -0.42
N ASP A 152 -31.91 -3.33 -0.11
CA ASP A 152 -33.07 -2.44 -0.10
C ASP A 152 -33.15 -1.69 -1.43
N GLU A 153 -34.33 -1.22 -1.80
CA GLU A 153 -34.47 -0.29 -2.93
C GLU A 153 -33.94 1.08 -2.49
N ALA A 154 -33.16 1.74 -3.36
CA ALA A 154 -32.52 3.02 -3.08
C ALA A 154 -33.47 4.22 -3.25
#